data_AF-A0A9D0J5S9-F1
#
_entry.id   AF-A0A9D0J5S9-F1
#
_cell.length_a   1.000
_cell.length_b   1.000
_cell.length_c   1.000
_cell.angle_alpha   90.00
_cell.angle_beta   90.00
_cell.angle_gamma   90.00
#
_symmetry.space_group_name_H-M   'P 1'
#
loop_
_entity.id
_entity.type
_entity.pdbx_description
1 polymer ?
#
loop_
_entity_poly.entity_id
_entity_poly.type
_entity_poly.pdbx_seq_one_letter_code
_entity_poly.pdbx_strand_id
1 'polypeptide(L)'
;MLYILIFTTPGNAILTPIVEKKLQEAIKLPVKLELFRLTYNHFEAVIVPTKSNRIECKGEYSIFSQSLSARYRADLNDLAALQPLTKQPLQGSFSTLGTIAGPVKALKIKGESDLAGSMTVYHSDIIEYNPVSVTLSMRNANIADLLFMTKQPAFAEGALGIDANISLDQQMPEGTIHLDIADGSVDTAIMKNEYNVTLPKSVFSFNAEGTFDAKQANYTLTLRSNLAQIDSAGTLVPEPLSADISYDFKIRELALFKPLTHAPFRGPLMLKGTLKGDNKKMQVIAASDLADSTTRLSSTLINFRPDTLLLKVNHLSMKKLLFTLGQPLYADA
;
A
#
# COMPACT_ATOMS: atom_id res chain seq x y z
N MET A 1 -51.08 -1.33 2.89
CA MET A 1 -50.74 -2.00 4.17
C MET A 1 -49.43 -2.80 4.13
N LEU A 2 -49.10 -3.52 3.04
CA LEU A 2 -47.91 -4.41 2.99
C LEU A 2 -46.56 -3.69 3.27
N TYR A 3 -46.40 -2.44 2.82
CA TYR A 3 -45.18 -1.64 3.03
C TYR A 3 -44.93 -1.19 4.48
N ILE A 4 -45.92 -1.23 5.36
CA ILE A 4 -45.73 -0.87 6.78
C ILE A 4 -45.21 -2.08 7.56
N LEU A 5 -45.53 -3.29 7.13
CA LEU A 5 -45.16 -4.52 7.82
C LEU A 5 -43.65 -4.71 7.89
N ILE A 6 -42.90 -4.29 6.87
CA ILE A 6 -41.42 -4.40 6.86
C ILE A 6 -40.74 -3.59 7.98
N PHE A 7 -41.42 -2.59 8.55
CA PHE A 7 -40.91 -1.75 9.65
C PHE A 7 -41.27 -2.29 11.04
N THR A 8 -41.86 -3.48 11.12
CA THR A 8 -42.25 -4.13 12.37
C THR A 8 -41.31 -5.28 12.71
N THR A 9 -41.33 -5.76 13.96
CA THR A 9 -40.52 -6.93 14.37
C THR A 9 -40.75 -8.17 13.49
N PRO A 10 -41.99 -8.57 13.16
CA PRO A 10 -42.22 -9.67 12.22
C PRO A 10 -41.68 -9.38 10.81
N GLY A 11 -41.80 -8.14 10.32
CA GLY A 11 -41.25 -7.76 9.03
C GLY A 11 -39.73 -7.84 8.97
N ASN A 12 -39.05 -7.37 10.01
CA ASN A 12 -37.60 -7.49 10.15
C ASN A 12 -37.14 -8.94 10.17
N ALA A 13 -37.91 -9.85 10.81
CA ALA A 13 -37.61 -11.28 10.78
C ALA A 13 -37.68 -11.88 9.37
N ILE A 14 -38.59 -11.38 8.52
CA ILE A 14 -38.69 -11.75 7.10
C ILE A 14 -37.54 -11.15 6.28
N LEU A 15 -37.16 -9.91 6.56
CA LEU A 15 -36.10 -9.20 5.83
C LEU A 15 -34.69 -9.70 6.16
N THR A 16 -34.43 -10.10 7.41
CA THR A 16 -33.11 -10.52 7.88
C THR A 16 -32.42 -11.53 6.95
N PRO A 17 -33.03 -12.68 6.58
CA PRO A 17 -32.38 -13.64 5.68
C PRO A 17 -32.14 -13.09 4.26
N ILE A 18 -32.96 -12.14 3.79
CA ILE A 18 -32.79 -11.51 2.47
C ILE A 18 -31.60 -10.56 2.49
N VAL A 19 -31.47 -9.74 3.53
CA VAL A 19 -30.33 -8.83 3.70
C VAL A 19 -29.06 -9.63 3.90
N GLU A 20 -29.10 -10.68 4.72
CA GLU A 20 -27.97 -11.58 4.95
C GLU A 20 -27.49 -12.20 3.63
N LYS A 21 -28.40 -12.78 2.84
CA LYS A 21 -28.06 -13.34 1.51
C LYS A 21 -27.45 -12.29 0.58
N LYS A 22 -28.01 -11.08 0.52
CA LYS A 22 -27.46 -9.99 -0.30
C LYS A 22 -26.05 -9.59 0.14
N LEU A 23 -25.80 -9.54 1.45
CA LEU A 23 -24.46 -9.27 1.99
C LEU A 23 -23.48 -10.38 1.62
N GLN A 24 -23.88 -11.65 1.77
CA GLN A 24 -23.07 -12.81 1.39
C GLN A 24 -22.70 -12.79 -0.09
N GLU A 25 -23.65 -12.45 -0.98
CA GLU A 25 -23.40 -12.31 -2.42
C GLU A 25 -22.44 -11.15 -2.72
N ALA A 26 -22.60 -10.00 -2.05
CA ALA A 26 -21.79 -8.82 -2.29
C ALA A 26 -20.34 -8.99 -1.82
N ILE A 27 -20.13 -9.56 -0.62
CA ILE A 27 -18.80 -9.64 0.00
C ILE A 27 -18.16 -11.03 -0.12
N LYS A 28 -18.88 -12.02 -0.66
CA LYS A 28 -18.40 -13.40 -0.87
C LYS A 28 -17.88 -14.07 0.42
N LEU A 29 -18.53 -13.78 1.54
CA LEU A 29 -18.26 -14.38 2.85
C LEU A 29 -19.56 -14.90 3.48
N PRO A 30 -19.52 -15.93 4.34
CA PRO A 30 -20.68 -16.44 5.07
C PRO A 30 -21.05 -15.50 6.23
N VAL A 31 -21.51 -14.30 5.87
CA VAL A 31 -21.96 -13.27 6.80
C VAL A 31 -23.18 -13.73 7.59
N LYS A 32 -23.18 -13.43 8.89
CA LYS A 32 -24.37 -13.52 9.74
C LYS A 32 -24.82 -12.14 10.20
N LEU A 33 -26.13 -11.90 10.22
CA LEU A 33 -26.73 -10.76 10.91
C LEU A 33 -27.12 -11.16 12.34
N GLU A 34 -26.40 -10.65 13.34
CA GLU A 34 -26.77 -10.87 14.75
C GLU A 34 -27.91 -9.96 15.19
N LEU A 35 -27.97 -8.76 14.62
CA LEU A 35 -29.03 -7.80 14.85
C LEU A 35 -29.38 -7.15 13.51
N PHE A 36 -30.67 -7.09 13.21
CA PHE A 36 -31.21 -6.29 12.13
C PHE A 36 -32.52 -5.67 12.56
N ARG A 37 -32.56 -4.34 12.58
CA ARG A 37 -33.76 -3.55 12.86
C ARG A 37 -33.92 -2.52 11.77
N LEU A 38 -35.08 -2.50 11.15
CA LEU A 38 -35.54 -1.46 10.25
C LEU A 38 -36.87 -0.93 10.78
N THR A 39 -36.96 0.38 10.94
CA THR A 39 -38.20 1.11 11.28
C THR A 39 -38.42 2.16 10.20
N TYR A 40 -39.47 2.98 10.28
CA TYR A 40 -39.78 3.93 9.21
C TYR A 40 -38.68 5.00 8.96
N ASN A 41 -37.82 5.27 9.95
CA ASN A 41 -36.79 6.31 9.88
C ASN A 41 -35.47 5.94 10.59
N HIS A 42 -35.35 4.76 11.19
CA HIS A 42 -34.13 4.30 11.84
C HIS A 42 -33.76 2.89 11.39
N PHE A 43 -32.47 2.61 11.37
CA PHE A 43 -31.95 1.27 11.20
C PHE A 43 -30.82 0.98 12.20
N GLU A 44 -30.65 -0.31 12.50
CA GLU A 44 -29.54 -0.83 13.29
C GLU A 44 -29.19 -2.22 12.76
N ALA A 45 -27.90 -2.45 12.50
CA ALA A 45 -27.39 -3.71 12.01
C ALA A 45 -26.08 -4.07 12.73
N VAL A 46 -25.99 -5.34 13.11
CA VAL A 46 -24.75 -5.98 13.57
C VAL A 46 -24.44 -7.11 12.61
N ILE A 47 -23.37 -6.91 11.85
CA ILE A 47 -22.90 -7.80 10.80
C ILE A 47 -21.67 -8.52 11.34
N VAL A 48 -21.66 -9.84 11.24
CA VAL A 48 -20.56 -10.70 11.68
C VAL A 48 -20.07 -11.49 10.47
N PRO A 49 -19.06 -10.97 9.73
CA PRO A 49 -18.50 -11.67 8.57
C PRO A 49 -17.79 -12.97 8.94
N THR A 50 -17.19 -13.01 10.14
CA THR A 50 -16.49 -14.18 10.71
C THR A 50 -16.65 -14.14 12.23
N LYS A 51 -16.32 -15.23 12.94
CA LYS A 51 -16.44 -15.28 14.42
C LYS A 51 -15.65 -14.19 15.16
N SER A 52 -14.59 -13.64 14.56
CA SER A 52 -13.69 -12.67 15.18
C SER A 52 -13.86 -11.25 14.62
N ASN A 53 -14.73 -11.07 13.63
CA ASN A 53 -14.90 -9.81 12.91
C ASN A 53 -16.33 -9.32 13.05
N ARG A 54 -16.49 -8.07 13.47
CA ARG A 54 -17.79 -7.48 13.79
C ARG A 54 -17.90 -6.08 13.19
N ILE A 55 -19.05 -5.78 12.62
CA ILE A 55 -19.38 -4.47 12.06
C ILE A 55 -20.74 -4.05 12.61
N GLU A 56 -20.78 -2.92 13.29
CA GLU A 56 -21.98 -2.29 13.81
C GLU A 56 -22.29 -1.05 13.00
N CYS A 57 -23.54 -0.88 12.58
CA CYS A 57 -23.99 0.33 11.90
C CYS A 57 -25.39 0.69 12.39
N LYS A 58 -25.58 1.95 12.74
CA LYS A 58 -26.89 2.45 13.17
C LYS A 58 -27.07 3.90 12.79
N GLY A 59 -28.30 4.28 12.48
CA GLY A 59 -28.57 5.63 12.04
C GLY A 59 -30.02 5.90 11.73
N GLU A 60 -30.23 7.13 11.28
CA GLU A 60 -31.48 7.64 10.78
C GLU A 60 -31.45 7.72 9.26
N TYR A 61 -32.61 7.55 8.65
CA TYR A 61 -32.78 7.75 7.22
C TYR A 61 -34.17 8.33 6.92
N SER A 62 -34.29 8.95 5.75
CA SER A 62 -35.56 9.48 5.27
C SER A 62 -35.84 8.93 3.88
N ILE A 63 -36.93 8.16 3.75
CA ILE A 63 -37.40 7.64 2.46
C ILE A 63 -37.84 8.80 1.55
N PHE A 64 -38.49 9.81 2.13
CA PHE A 64 -39.02 10.96 1.38
C PHE A 64 -37.89 11.85 0.82
N SER A 65 -36.95 12.26 1.68
CA SER A 65 -35.82 13.10 1.24
C SER A 65 -34.63 12.32 0.68
N GLN A 66 -34.69 10.98 0.71
CA GLN A 66 -33.61 10.07 0.30
C GLN A 66 -32.26 10.43 0.94
N SER A 67 -32.25 10.54 2.26
CA SER A 67 -31.07 10.92 3.04
C SER A 67 -30.76 9.90 4.14
N LEU A 68 -29.50 9.88 4.55
CA LEU A 68 -28.93 8.98 5.55
C LEU A 68 -28.07 9.78 6.53
N SER A 69 -28.13 9.43 7.81
CA SER A 69 -27.17 9.86 8.82
C SER A 69 -26.91 8.68 9.76
N ALA A 70 -25.73 8.09 9.66
CA ALA A 70 -25.38 6.85 10.35
C ALA A 70 -24.01 6.94 10.99
N ARG A 71 -23.82 6.13 12.03
CA ARG A 71 -22.52 5.83 12.62
C ARG A 71 -22.20 4.37 12.37
N TYR A 72 -20.93 4.08 12.18
CA TYR A 72 -20.45 2.71 12.08
C TYR A 72 -19.22 2.49 12.96
N ARG A 73 -19.02 1.23 13.33
CA ARG A 73 -17.79 0.70 13.91
C ARG A 73 -17.52 -0.64 13.26
N ALA A 74 -16.30 -0.87 12.82
CA ALA A 74 -15.85 -2.18 12.39
C ALA A 74 -14.63 -2.58 13.21
N ASP A 75 -14.74 -3.70 13.92
CA ASP A 75 -13.68 -4.32 14.70
C ASP A 75 -13.34 -5.64 13.99
N LEU A 76 -12.29 -5.61 13.15
CA LEU A 76 -11.83 -6.75 12.37
C LEU A 76 -10.59 -7.33 13.06
N ASN A 77 -10.79 -8.23 14.02
CA ASN A 77 -9.69 -8.78 14.83
C ASN A 77 -8.91 -9.91 14.14
N ASP A 78 -9.42 -10.43 13.03
CA ASP A 78 -8.76 -11.45 12.22
C ASP A 78 -8.90 -11.13 10.73
N LEU A 79 -7.91 -10.41 10.20
CA LEU A 79 -7.84 -10.10 8.76
C LEU A 79 -7.57 -11.33 7.90
N ALA A 80 -7.02 -12.41 8.44
CA ALA A 80 -6.72 -13.60 7.64
C ALA A 80 -8.01 -14.28 7.19
N ALA A 81 -9.03 -14.26 8.05
CA ALA A 81 -10.37 -14.73 7.72
C ALA A 81 -11.11 -13.85 6.69
N LEU A 82 -10.58 -12.67 6.34
CA LEU A 82 -11.13 -11.75 5.35
C LEU A 82 -10.40 -11.77 4.00
N GLN A 83 -9.54 -12.76 3.76
CA GLN A 83 -8.82 -12.94 2.49
C GLN A 83 -9.69 -12.80 1.22
N PRO A 84 -10.96 -13.25 1.18
CA PRO A 84 -11.84 -13.04 0.02
C PRO A 84 -12.05 -11.56 -0.35
N LEU A 85 -11.91 -10.62 0.60
CA LEU A 85 -12.06 -9.18 0.38
C LEU A 85 -10.76 -8.53 -0.09
N THR A 86 -9.63 -8.92 0.50
CA THR A 86 -8.34 -8.27 0.31
C THR A 86 -7.55 -8.82 -0.88
N LYS A 87 -7.95 -9.99 -1.42
CA LYS A 87 -7.23 -10.75 -2.47
C LYS A 87 -5.80 -11.17 -2.09
N GLN A 88 -5.32 -10.79 -0.90
CA GLN A 88 -4.04 -11.15 -0.31
C GLN A 88 -4.28 -11.58 1.14
N PRO A 89 -3.61 -12.63 1.63
CA PRO A 89 -3.78 -13.07 3.01
C PRO A 89 -3.10 -12.07 3.95
N LEU A 90 -3.89 -11.22 4.60
CA LEU A 90 -3.41 -10.28 5.61
C LEU A 90 -3.53 -10.89 7.01
N GLN A 91 -2.56 -10.62 7.89
CA GLN A 91 -2.63 -10.98 9.32
C GLN A 91 -2.96 -9.75 10.16
N GLY A 92 -3.20 -9.96 11.45
CA GLY A 92 -3.45 -8.90 12.41
C GLY A 92 -4.90 -8.39 12.40
N SER A 93 -5.06 -7.18 12.90
CA SER A 93 -6.36 -6.54 13.11
C SER A 93 -6.44 -5.18 12.44
N PHE A 94 -7.67 -4.76 12.19
CA PHE A 94 -8.01 -3.41 11.76
C PHE A 94 -9.27 -2.97 12.50
N SER A 95 -9.26 -1.77 13.07
CA SER A 95 -10.46 -1.19 13.65
C SER A 95 -10.74 0.16 13.03
N THR A 96 -12.02 0.49 12.87
CA THR A 96 -12.44 1.80 12.39
C THR A 96 -13.79 2.18 12.93
N LEU A 97 -13.99 3.48 13.12
CA LEU A 97 -15.28 4.04 13.49
C LEU A 97 -15.49 5.36 12.78
N GLY A 98 -16.74 5.67 12.47
CA GLY A 98 -17.02 6.86 11.70
C GLY A 98 -18.50 7.16 11.52
N THR A 99 -18.75 8.11 10.64
CA THR A 99 -20.06 8.61 10.26
C THR A 99 -20.23 8.57 8.75
N ILE A 100 -21.47 8.34 8.31
CA ILE A 100 -21.90 8.44 6.93
C ILE A 100 -23.11 9.36 6.91
N ALA A 101 -23.07 10.46 6.18
CA ALA A 101 -24.16 11.44 6.17
C ALA A 101 -24.38 12.07 4.78
N GLY A 102 -25.64 12.35 4.44
CA GLY A 102 -26.00 13.09 3.23
C GLY A 102 -27.15 12.45 2.45
N PRO A 103 -27.52 13.01 1.28
CA PRO A 103 -28.36 12.33 0.31
C PRO A 103 -27.74 10.98 -0.08
N VAL A 104 -28.55 9.94 -0.30
CA VAL A 104 -28.06 8.59 -0.64
C VAL A 104 -27.18 8.53 -1.90
N LYS A 105 -27.32 9.51 -2.79
CA LYS A 105 -26.50 9.70 -4.01
C LYS A 105 -25.32 10.66 -3.83
N ALA A 106 -25.15 11.26 -2.65
CA ALA A 106 -24.11 12.23 -2.33
C ALA A 106 -23.72 12.11 -0.84
N LEU A 107 -23.12 10.98 -0.48
CA LEU A 107 -22.77 10.64 0.89
C LEU A 107 -21.38 11.17 1.25
N LYS A 108 -21.22 11.59 2.50
CA LYS A 108 -19.94 11.95 3.09
C LYS A 108 -19.58 10.95 4.16
N ILE A 109 -18.39 10.38 4.06
CA ILE A 109 -17.82 9.49 5.07
C ILE A 109 -16.73 10.26 5.81
N LYS A 110 -16.72 10.15 7.14
CA LYS A 110 -15.63 10.61 8.01
C LYS A 110 -15.38 9.54 9.05
N GLY A 111 -14.12 9.23 9.32
CA GLY A 111 -13.83 8.33 10.42
C GLY A 111 -12.37 8.29 10.80
N GLU A 112 -12.13 7.46 11.80
CA GLU A 112 -10.83 7.18 12.37
C GLU A 112 -10.58 5.68 12.29
N SER A 113 -9.32 5.29 12.20
CA SER A 113 -8.95 3.87 12.22
C SER A 113 -7.62 3.62 12.90
N ASP A 114 -7.49 2.40 13.40
CA ASP A 114 -6.23 1.79 13.82
C ASP A 114 -5.89 0.68 12.82
N LEU A 115 -4.78 0.91 12.12
CA LEU A 115 -4.08 -0.07 11.30
C LEU A 115 -2.62 -0.10 11.76
N ALA A 116 -2.15 -1.23 12.26
CA ALA A 116 -0.77 -1.36 12.77
C ALA A 116 -0.41 -0.32 13.86
N GLY A 117 -1.33 -0.06 14.80
CA GLY A 117 -1.14 0.89 15.89
C GLY A 117 -1.20 2.36 15.47
N SER A 118 -1.62 2.64 14.24
CA SER A 118 -1.68 4.00 13.72
C SER A 118 -2.84 4.82 14.28
N MET A 119 -2.65 6.13 14.29
CA MET A 119 -3.73 7.10 14.39
C MET A 119 -4.06 7.57 12.98
N THR A 120 -5.15 7.07 12.41
CA THR A 120 -5.58 7.43 11.07
C THR A 120 -6.88 8.20 11.11
N VAL A 121 -6.96 9.31 10.37
CA VAL A 121 -8.19 10.05 10.08
C VAL A 121 -8.42 10.01 8.58
N TYR A 122 -9.63 9.73 8.14
CA TYR A 122 -9.99 9.75 6.73
C TYR A 122 -11.34 10.42 6.48
N HIS A 123 -11.47 10.97 5.27
CA HIS A 123 -12.70 11.52 4.74
C HIS A 123 -12.86 11.08 3.28
N SER A 124 -14.10 10.81 2.87
CA SER A 124 -14.41 10.54 1.47
C SER A 124 -15.79 11.07 1.12
N ASP A 125 -15.89 11.78 -0.01
CA ASP A 125 -17.17 12.09 -0.62
C ASP A 125 -17.50 11.00 -1.67
N ILE A 126 -18.75 10.53 -1.67
CA ILE A 126 -19.27 9.50 -2.55
C ILE A 126 -20.45 10.09 -3.34
N ILE A 127 -20.30 10.19 -4.66
CA ILE A 127 -21.35 10.67 -5.57
C ILE A 127 -21.80 9.52 -6.46
N GLU A 128 -23.12 9.31 -6.57
CA GLU A 128 -23.72 8.23 -7.36
C GLU A 128 -23.06 6.87 -7.06
N TYR A 129 -22.82 6.59 -5.77
CA TYR A 129 -22.19 5.38 -5.23
C TYR A 129 -20.73 5.16 -5.62
N ASN A 130 -20.05 6.16 -6.17
CA ASN A 130 -18.62 6.13 -6.47
C ASN A 130 -17.87 7.16 -5.60
N PRO A 131 -16.71 6.80 -5.00
CA PRO A 131 -15.89 7.77 -4.30
C PRO A 131 -15.36 8.80 -5.31
N VAL A 132 -15.55 10.09 -5.01
CA VAL A 132 -15.05 11.21 -5.82
C VAL A 132 -13.93 11.97 -5.13
N SER A 133 -13.73 11.76 -3.83
CA SER A 133 -12.59 12.28 -3.10
C SER A 133 -12.20 11.35 -1.96
N VAL A 134 -10.91 11.36 -1.62
CA VAL A 134 -10.35 10.68 -0.44
C VAL A 134 -9.29 11.58 0.17
N THR A 135 -9.44 11.90 1.45
CA THR A 135 -8.35 12.43 2.28
C THR A 135 -8.00 11.42 3.35
N LEU A 136 -6.71 11.27 3.62
CA LEU A 136 -6.15 10.33 4.59
C LEU A 136 -4.99 11.02 5.30
N SER A 137 -4.99 11.00 6.62
CA SER A 137 -3.81 11.35 7.42
C SER A 137 -3.58 10.22 8.42
N MET A 138 -2.48 9.52 8.26
CA MET A 138 -2.04 8.41 9.09
C MET A 138 -0.75 8.82 9.80
N ARG A 139 -0.71 8.55 11.10
CA ARG A 139 0.45 8.80 11.95
C ARG A 139 0.80 7.54 12.74
N ASN A 140 2.09 7.32 12.93
CA ASN A 140 2.62 6.28 13.80
C ASN A 140 2.19 4.85 13.44
N ALA A 141 1.99 4.53 12.15
CA ALA A 141 1.81 3.15 11.75
C ALA A 141 3.11 2.37 11.99
N ASN A 142 3.06 1.32 12.80
CA ASN A 142 4.25 0.55 13.16
C ASN A 142 4.69 -0.34 11.99
N ILE A 143 5.92 -0.15 11.51
CA ILE A 143 6.47 -0.88 10.37
C ILE A 143 6.57 -2.39 10.65
N ALA A 144 6.96 -2.78 11.86
CA ALA A 144 7.06 -4.19 12.24
C ALA A 144 5.69 -4.87 12.18
N ASP A 145 4.64 -4.18 12.63
CA ASP A 145 3.27 -4.67 12.53
C ASP A 145 2.81 -4.73 11.07
N LEU A 146 3.11 -3.73 10.24
CA LEU A 146 2.79 -3.77 8.80
C LEU A 146 3.49 -4.94 8.07
N LEU A 147 4.74 -5.24 8.42
CA LEU A 147 5.46 -6.41 7.92
C LEU A 147 4.78 -7.71 8.37
N PHE A 148 4.42 -7.82 9.65
CA PHE A 148 3.67 -8.96 10.18
C PHE A 148 2.33 -9.14 9.44
N MET A 149 1.58 -8.06 9.22
CA MET A 149 0.32 -8.09 8.48
C MET A 149 0.47 -8.66 7.06
N THR A 150 1.64 -8.48 6.43
CA THR A 150 1.96 -9.02 5.10
C THR A 150 2.75 -10.33 5.15
N LYS A 151 2.83 -10.97 6.33
CA LYS A 151 3.56 -12.23 6.59
C LYS A 151 5.07 -12.13 6.34
N GLN A 152 5.63 -10.93 6.44
CA GLN A 152 7.06 -10.72 6.37
C GLN A 152 7.64 -10.73 7.78
N PRO A 153 8.84 -11.30 7.99
CA PRO A 153 9.59 -11.05 9.21
C PRO A 153 9.73 -9.55 9.47
N ALA A 154 9.65 -9.14 10.72
CA ALA A 154 9.75 -7.73 11.13
C ALA A 154 11.19 -7.20 11.07
N PHE A 155 11.85 -7.32 9.91
CA PHE A 155 13.25 -6.93 9.72
C PHE A 155 13.49 -5.42 9.82
N ALA A 156 12.43 -4.61 9.84
CA ALA A 156 12.49 -3.17 10.01
C ALA A 156 11.47 -2.70 11.05
N GLU A 157 11.86 -1.67 11.78
CA GLU A 157 11.07 -0.98 12.79
C GLU A 157 11.01 0.52 12.46
N GLY A 158 10.00 1.18 12.97
CA GLY A 158 9.80 2.62 12.81
C GLY A 158 8.33 2.99 12.75
N ALA A 159 8.07 4.29 12.73
CA ALA A 159 6.75 4.88 12.60
C ALA A 159 6.59 5.43 11.17
N LEU A 160 5.63 4.88 10.43
CA LEU A 160 5.22 5.37 9.11
C LEU A 160 4.12 6.43 9.25
N GLY A 161 4.33 7.57 8.62
CA GLY A 161 3.34 8.59 8.34
C GLY A 161 2.90 8.54 6.88
N ILE A 162 1.61 8.82 6.64
CA ILE A 162 1.05 9.00 5.29
C ILE A 162 0.08 10.17 5.33
N ASP A 163 0.21 11.12 4.40
CA ASP A 163 -0.82 12.08 4.07
C ASP A 163 -1.21 11.94 2.61
N ALA A 164 -2.50 11.82 2.33
CA ALA A 164 -3.02 11.77 0.97
C ALA A 164 -4.25 12.67 0.83
N ASN A 165 -4.32 13.38 -0.28
CA ASN A 165 -5.49 14.12 -0.70
C ASN A 165 -5.71 13.88 -2.19
N ILE A 166 -6.76 13.15 -2.53
CA ILE A 166 -7.00 12.59 -3.86
C ILE A 166 -8.42 12.98 -4.31
N SER A 167 -8.51 13.61 -5.47
CA SER A 167 -9.73 13.77 -6.24
C SER A 167 -9.86 12.63 -7.24
N LEU A 168 -11.05 12.04 -7.31
CA LEU A 168 -11.43 10.92 -8.17
C LEU A 168 -12.61 11.30 -9.09
N ASP A 169 -12.96 12.59 -9.14
CA ASP A 169 -14.07 13.15 -9.91
C ASP A 169 -13.80 13.23 -11.42
N GLN A 170 -12.54 13.17 -11.80
CA GLN A 170 -12.09 13.21 -13.18
C GLN A 170 -11.79 11.80 -13.72
N GLN A 171 -11.70 11.70 -15.05
CA GLN A 171 -11.35 10.45 -15.74
C GLN A 171 -9.99 9.90 -15.28
N MET A 172 -9.08 10.77 -14.86
CA MET A 172 -7.85 10.42 -14.16
C MET A 172 -7.82 11.12 -12.79
N PRO A 173 -7.43 10.41 -11.71
CA PRO A 173 -7.28 11.02 -10.39
C PRO A 173 -6.31 12.18 -10.40
N GLU A 174 -6.52 13.14 -9.49
CA GLU A 174 -5.59 14.23 -9.21
C GLU A 174 -5.33 14.30 -7.71
N GLY A 175 -4.16 14.73 -7.28
CA GLY A 175 -3.90 14.81 -5.85
C GLY A 175 -2.44 14.83 -5.44
N THR A 176 -2.27 14.66 -4.14
CA THR A 176 -0.97 14.61 -3.47
C THR A 176 -0.90 13.41 -2.55
N ILE A 177 0.29 12.85 -2.43
CA ILE A 177 0.62 11.82 -1.46
C ILE A 177 2.00 12.12 -0.87
N HIS A 178 2.12 11.97 0.44
CA HIS A 178 3.36 12.09 1.18
C HIS A 178 3.48 10.89 2.12
N LEU A 179 4.62 10.22 2.10
CA LEU A 179 4.96 9.15 3.02
C LEU A 179 6.27 9.50 3.71
N ASP A 180 6.35 9.27 5.00
CA ASP A 180 7.55 9.54 5.78
C ASP A 180 7.82 8.49 6.86
N ILE A 181 9.10 8.24 7.09
CA ILE A 181 9.62 7.51 8.23
C ILE A 181 10.82 8.34 8.71
N ALA A 182 10.69 8.99 9.87
CA ALA A 182 11.74 9.86 10.38
C ALA A 182 12.93 9.05 10.94
N ASP A 183 12.64 8.08 11.81
CA ASP A 183 13.63 7.35 12.60
C ASP A 183 13.36 5.83 12.56
N GLY A 184 13.58 5.23 11.39
CA GLY A 184 13.50 3.78 11.20
C GLY A 184 14.78 3.05 11.62
N SER A 185 14.67 1.77 11.94
CA SER A 185 15.83 0.89 12.19
C SER A 185 15.65 -0.49 11.57
N VAL A 186 16.76 -1.14 11.26
CA VAL A 186 16.79 -2.52 10.79
C VAL A 186 17.07 -3.43 11.98
N ASP A 187 16.24 -4.45 12.19
CA ASP A 187 16.48 -5.48 13.20
C ASP A 187 17.58 -6.43 12.68
N THR A 188 18.78 -6.27 13.23
CA THR A 188 19.95 -7.05 12.82
C THR A 188 19.89 -8.51 13.26
N ALA A 189 19.13 -8.83 14.32
CA ALA A 189 18.93 -10.20 14.77
C ALA A 189 18.01 -10.96 13.79
N ILE A 190 16.91 -10.33 13.36
CA ILE A 190 16.04 -10.88 12.32
C ILE A 190 16.78 -11.00 10.99
N MET A 191 17.55 -9.97 10.59
CA MET A 191 18.39 -10.03 9.40
C MET A 191 19.38 -11.21 9.43
N LYS A 192 19.95 -11.51 10.58
CA LYS A 192 20.85 -12.65 10.76
C LYS A 192 20.10 -13.98 10.73
N ASN A 193 19.01 -14.11 11.47
CA ASN A 193 18.32 -15.38 11.67
C ASN A 193 17.51 -15.80 10.44
N GLU A 194 16.76 -14.88 9.85
CA GLU A 194 15.85 -15.16 8.72
C GLU A 194 16.57 -15.06 7.37
N TYR A 195 17.56 -14.17 7.27
CA TYR A 195 18.20 -13.85 5.99
C TYR A 195 19.69 -14.20 5.95
N ASN A 196 20.30 -14.66 7.04
CA ASN A 196 21.74 -14.91 7.12
C ASN A 196 22.57 -13.69 6.67
N VAL A 197 22.14 -12.50 7.07
CA VAL A 197 22.82 -11.23 6.82
C VAL A 197 23.25 -10.61 8.15
N THR A 198 24.55 -10.41 8.32
CA THR A 198 25.08 -9.70 9.49
C THR A 198 25.29 -8.24 9.11
N LEU A 199 24.57 -7.34 9.77
CA LEU A 199 24.65 -5.90 9.56
C LEU A 199 25.12 -5.20 10.84
N PRO A 200 25.85 -4.07 10.74
CA PRO A 200 25.98 -3.16 11.86
C PRO A 200 24.61 -2.60 12.26
N LYS A 201 24.51 -1.93 13.41
CA LYS A 201 23.30 -1.16 13.76
C LYS A 201 22.98 -0.21 12.62
N SER A 202 21.77 -0.33 12.08
CA SER A 202 21.33 0.43 10.91
C SER A 202 20.06 1.18 11.21
N VAL A 203 20.13 2.48 10.99
CA VAL A 203 19.01 3.40 11.08
C VAL A 203 18.76 3.99 9.69
N PHE A 204 17.52 4.38 9.43
CA PHE A 204 17.16 5.01 8.17
C PHE A 204 16.05 6.03 8.34
N SER A 205 16.04 7.03 7.47
CA SER A 205 14.88 7.87 7.22
C SER A 205 14.42 7.67 5.79
N PHE A 206 13.11 7.78 5.57
CA PHE A 206 12.47 7.66 4.27
C PHE A 206 11.50 8.82 4.07
N ASN A 207 11.50 9.39 2.89
CA ASN A 207 10.51 10.36 2.45
C ASN A 207 10.17 10.04 1.00
N ALA A 208 8.88 10.03 0.68
CA ALA A 208 8.41 9.99 -0.69
C ALA A 208 7.23 10.95 -0.85
N GLU A 209 7.30 11.79 -1.87
CA GLU A 209 6.25 12.75 -2.18
C GLU A 209 5.82 12.54 -3.63
N GLY A 210 4.52 12.66 -3.89
CA GLY A 210 3.94 12.51 -5.19
C GLY A 210 2.84 13.53 -5.42
N THR A 211 2.82 14.11 -6.61
CA THR A 211 1.73 14.97 -7.09
C THR A 211 1.28 14.45 -8.42
N PHE A 212 -0.01 14.26 -8.63
CA PHE A 212 -0.53 13.76 -9.89
C PHE A 212 -1.74 14.58 -10.34
N ASP A 213 -1.89 14.73 -11.65
CA ASP A 213 -3.00 15.40 -12.31
C ASP A 213 -3.52 14.52 -13.45
N ALA A 214 -4.49 15.04 -14.21
CA ALA A 214 -5.08 14.33 -15.33
C ALA A 214 -4.10 14.03 -16.50
N LYS A 215 -2.82 14.36 -16.41
CA LYS A 215 -1.81 14.11 -17.46
C LYS A 215 -0.64 13.30 -16.93
N GLN A 216 -0.15 13.61 -15.74
CA GLN A 216 1.10 13.07 -15.25
C GLN A 216 1.16 12.99 -13.72
N ALA A 217 2.04 12.11 -13.23
CA ALA A 217 2.43 12.01 -11.85
C ALA A 217 3.91 12.37 -11.71
N ASN A 218 4.22 13.38 -10.91
CA ASN A 218 5.58 13.70 -10.49
C ASN A 218 5.83 13.10 -9.11
N TYR A 219 7.04 12.60 -8.87
CA TYR A 219 7.41 12.10 -7.56
C TYR A 219 8.86 12.40 -7.21
N THR A 220 9.13 12.40 -5.92
CA THR A 220 10.46 12.37 -5.32
C THR A 220 10.50 11.26 -4.26
N LEU A 221 11.66 10.63 -4.11
CA LEU A 221 11.91 9.59 -3.13
C LEU A 221 13.33 9.75 -2.60
N THR A 222 13.45 9.75 -1.29
CA THR A 222 14.71 9.86 -0.57
C THR A 222 14.74 8.82 0.54
N LEU A 223 15.72 7.92 0.48
CA LEU A 223 16.14 7.07 1.60
C LEU A 223 17.51 7.56 2.08
N ARG A 224 17.67 7.72 3.38
CA ARG A 224 18.97 8.00 4.02
C ARG A 224 19.22 6.96 5.08
N SER A 225 20.38 6.33 5.06
CA SER A 225 20.81 5.34 6.04
C SER A 225 22.33 5.35 6.12
N ASN A 226 22.86 4.80 7.21
CA ASN A 226 24.30 4.54 7.32
C ASN A 226 24.81 3.51 6.30
N LEU A 227 23.92 2.66 5.74
CA LEU A 227 24.26 1.63 4.74
C LEU A 227 23.76 1.92 3.33
N ALA A 228 22.85 2.88 3.14
CA ALA A 228 22.35 3.25 1.83
C ALA A 228 21.87 4.69 1.76
N GLN A 229 22.13 5.34 0.64
CA GLN A 229 21.47 6.57 0.23
C GLN A 229 20.82 6.29 -1.12
N ILE A 230 19.51 6.52 -1.22
CA ILE A 230 18.76 6.39 -2.45
C ILE A 230 18.05 7.72 -2.70
N ASP A 231 18.23 8.25 -3.89
CA ASP A 231 17.49 9.37 -4.42
C ASP A 231 16.87 8.96 -5.75
N SER A 232 15.57 9.21 -5.92
CA SER A 232 14.87 9.01 -7.17
C SER A 232 13.85 10.11 -7.37
N ALA A 233 13.74 10.62 -8.58
CA ALA A 233 12.72 11.60 -8.94
C ALA A 233 12.37 11.46 -10.41
N GLY A 234 11.13 11.79 -10.74
CA GLY A 234 10.71 11.75 -12.13
C GLY A 234 9.24 12.02 -12.34
N THR A 235 8.86 11.89 -13.60
CA THR A 235 7.50 12.06 -14.09
C THR A 235 7.04 10.77 -14.76
N LEU A 236 5.79 10.40 -14.54
CA LEU A 236 5.09 9.28 -15.16
C LEU A 236 3.83 9.80 -15.86
N VAL A 237 3.58 9.36 -17.08
CA VAL A 237 2.28 9.54 -17.76
C VAL A 237 1.63 8.16 -17.81
N PRO A 238 0.42 7.93 -17.26
CA PRO A 238 -0.17 6.60 -17.21
C PRO A 238 -0.63 6.07 -18.57
N GLU A 239 -1.17 6.94 -19.44
CA GLU A 239 -1.82 6.54 -20.69
C GLU A 239 -1.43 7.45 -21.89
N PRO A 240 -0.63 6.95 -22.85
CA PRO A 240 0.14 5.72 -22.80
C PRO A 240 1.26 5.81 -21.74
N LEU A 241 1.61 4.67 -21.13
CA LEU A 241 2.63 4.63 -20.09
C LEU A 241 3.97 5.18 -20.62
N SER A 242 4.39 6.32 -20.09
CA SER A 242 5.72 6.92 -20.33
C SER A 242 6.35 7.37 -19.03
N ALA A 243 7.67 7.42 -19.02
CA ALA A 243 8.48 7.77 -17.87
C ALA A 243 9.60 8.72 -18.26
N ASP A 244 9.95 9.65 -17.37
CA ASP A 244 11.20 10.38 -17.34
C ASP A 244 11.70 10.39 -15.90
N ILE A 245 12.55 9.42 -15.57
CA ILE A 245 12.98 9.13 -14.21
C ILE A 245 14.50 9.21 -14.14
N SER A 246 14.99 9.76 -13.04
CA SER A 246 16.40 9.74 -12.64
C SER A 246 16.54 9.09 -11.27
N TYR A 247 17.62 8.33 -11.08
CA TYR A 247 17.93 7.68 -9.81
C TYR A 247 19.43 7.70 -9.51
N ASP A 248 19.78 7.81 -8.22
CA ASP A 248 21.14 7.81 -7.68
C ASP A 248 21.15 6.96 -6.39
N PHE A 249 21.71 5.76 -6.50
CA PHE A 249 21.81 4.79 -5.41
C PHE A 249 23.27 4.71 -4.97
N LYS A 250 23.51 4.90 -3.68
CA LYS A 250 24.82 4.74 -3.03
C LYS A 250 24.64 3.77 -1.88
N ILE A 251 24.88 2.50 -2.16
CA ILE A 251 24.69 1.39 -1.25
C ILE A 251 26.06 0.93 -0.77
N ARG A 252 26.25 0.85 0.54
CA ARG A 252 27.47 0.32 1.15
C ARG A 252 27.42 -1.19 1.30
N GLU A 253 26.23 -1.75 1.50
CA GLU A 253 26.03 -3.19 1.66
C GLU A 253 24.72 -3.66 1.00
N LEU A 254 24.81 -4.26 -0.19
CA LEU A 254 23.66 -4.79 -0.93
C LEU A 254 22.86 -5.85 -0.16
N ALA A 255 23.49 -6.55 0.78
CA ALA A 255 22.81 -7.58 1.56
C ALA A 255 21.65 -7.03 2.40
N LEU A 256 21.60 -5.72 2.64
CA LEU A 256 20.49 -5.05 3.32
C LEU A 256 19.16 -5.24 2.58
N PHE A 257 19.17 -5.44 1.25
CA PHE A 257 17.97 -5.62 0.42
C PHE A 257 17.59 -7.09 0.21
N LYS A 258 18.24 -8.03 0.89
CA LYS A 258 17.88 -9.45 0.79
C LYS A 258 16.43 -9.76 1.18
N PRO A 259 15.79 -9.08 2.16
CA PRO A 259 14.38 -9.28 2.44
C PRO A 259 13.46 -8.98 1.25
N LEU A 260 13.86 -8.04 0.39
CA LEU A 260 13.07 -7.61 -0.76
C LEU A 260 13.40 -8.40 -2.03
N THR A 261 14.69 -8.64 -2.27
CA THR A 261 15.16 -9.25 -3.53
C THR A 261 15.22 -10.77 -3.46
N HIS A 262 15.24 -11.34 -2.25
CA HIS A 262 15.58 -12.74 -1.96
C HIS A 262 16.94 -13.20 -2.50
N ALA A 263 17.72 -12.29 -3.09
CA ALA A 263 19.01 -12.58 -3.70
C ALA A 263 20.14 -12.34 -2.69
N PRO A 264 21.22 -13.14 -2.72
CA PRO A 264 22.32 -13.03 -1.78
C PRO A 264 23.33 -11.94 -2.20
N PHE A 265 22.85 -10.80 -2.74
CA PHE A 265 23.74 -9.74 -3.18
C PHE A 265 24.53 -9.15 -2.02
N ARG A 266 25.82 -8.84 -2.24
CA ARG A 266 26.73 -8.36 -1.20
C ARG A 266 27.61 -7.21 -1.67
N GLY A 267 28.11 -6.45 -0.70
CA GLY A 267 29.10 -5.40 -0.91
C GLY A 267 28.50 -4.10 -1.45
N PRO A 268 29.35 -3.12 -1.78
CA PRO A 268 28.89 -1.80 -2.18
C PRO A 268 28.39 -1.76 -3.62
N LEU A 269 27.50 -0.80 -3.89
CA LEU A 269 27.02 -0.45 -5.21
C LEU A 269 26.70 1.04 -5.26
N MET A 270 27.41 1.76 -6.11
CA MET A 270 26.96 3.01 -6.70
C MET A 270 26.28 2.71 -8.03
N LEU A 271 25.07 3.21 -8.21
CA LEU A 271 24.29 3.09 -9.44
C LEU A 271 23.55 4.40 -9.68
N LYS A 272 23.84 5.04 -10.81
CA LYS A 272 23.16 6.26 -11.24
C LYS A 272 22.63 6.08 -12.64
N GLY A 273 21.39 6.47 -12.88
CA GLY A 273 20.82 6.31 -14.21
C GLY A 273 19.54 7.07 -14.45
N THR A 274 19.05 6.91 -15.67
CA THR A 274 17.81 7.48 -16.16
C THR A 274 17.00 6.43 -16.91
N LEU A 275 15.68 6.50 -16.79
CA LEU A 275 14.71 5.74 -17.55
C LEU A 275 13.80 6.73 -18.28
N LYS A 276 13.87 6.78 -19.60
CA LYS A 276 13.14 7.78 -20.39
C LYS A 276 12.47 7.21 -21.63
N GLY A 277 11.20 7.52 -21.82
CA GLY A 277 10.43 7.13 -23.01
C GLY A 277 9.13 6.43 -22.67
N ASP A 278 8.61 5.66 -23.62
CA ASP A 278 7.30 5.01 -23.52
C ASP A 278 7.38 3.51 -23.86
N ASN A 279 6.23 2.86 -24.01
CA ASN A 279 6.17 1.45 -24.41
C ASN A 279 6.77 1.18 -25.81
N LYS A 280 6.82 2.15 -26.73
CA LYS A 280 7.40 1.97 -28.07
C LYS A 280 8.91 1.99 -28.00
N LYS A 281 9.46 2.91 -27.22
CA LYS A 281 10.90 3.06 -27.03
C LYS A 281 11.20 3.67 -25.68
N MET A 282 11.68 2.82 -24.77
CA MET A 282 12.16 3.24 -23.46
C MET A 282 13.69 3.11 -23.43
N GLN A 283 14.38 4.19 -23.09
CA GLN A 283 15.83 4.21 -22.95
C GLN A 283 16.23 4.11 -21.49
N VAL A 284 17.12 3.17 -21.21
CA VAL A 284 17.80 3.02 -19.93
C VAL A 284 19.25 3.41 -20.12
N ILE A 285 19.71 4.41 -19.38
CA ILE A 285 21.13 4.78 -19.34
C ILE A 285 21.56 4.73 -17.88
N ALA A 286 22.60 3.97 -17.58
CA ALA A 286 23.10 3.85 -16.22
C ALA A 286 24.63 3.76 -16.16
N ALA A 287 25.19 4.24 -15.06
CA ALA A 287 26.58 4.07 -14.69
C ALA A 287 26.65 3.38 -13.33
N SER A 288 27.59 2.45 -13.17
CA SER A 288 27.75 1.68 -11.93
C SER A 288 29.22 1.38 -11.64
N ASP A 289 29.53 1.25 -10.36
CA ASP A 289 30.83 0.79 -9.85
C ASP A 289 30.84 -0.70 -9.43
N LEU A 290 29.81 -1.47 -9.83
CA LEU A 290 29.63 -2.87 -9.40
C LEU A 290 30.93 -3.66 -9.53
N ALA A 291 31.35 -4.30 -8.43
CA ALA A 291 32.59 -5.08 -8.37
C ALA A 291 33.85 -4.30 -8.80
N ASP A 292 33.98 -3.05 -8.35
CA ASP A 292 35.03 -2.07 -8.66
C ASP A 292 35.13 -1.68 -10.14
N SER A 293 34.16 -2.09 -10.95
CA SER A 293 34.18 -1.74 -12.36
C SER A 293 33.92 -0.25 -12.58
N THR A 294 34.18 0.22 -13.80
CA THR A 294 33.55 1.42 -14.33
C THR A 294 32.60 0.96 -15.41
N THR A 295 31.37 0.65 -15.02
CA THR A 295 30.35 0.13 -15.92
C THR A 295 29.48 1.25 -16.46
N ARG A 296 29.27 1.27 -17.78
CA ARG A 296 28.22 2.05 -18.43
C ARG A 296 27.28 1.10 -19.15
N LEU A 297 25.99 1.25 -18.88
CA LEU A 297 24.90 0.51 -19.48
C LEU A 297 24.06 1.46 -20.31
N SER A 298 23.72 1.04 -21.52
CA SER A 298 22.70 1.65 -22.36
C SER A 298 21.80 0.55 -22.91
N SER A 299 20.51 0.60 -22.64
CA SER A 299 19.54 -0.36 -23.16
C SER A 299 18.35 0.36 -23.77
N THR A 300 17.84 -0.16 -24.88
CA THR A 300 16.52 0.21 -25.39
C THR A 300 15.57 -0.93 -25.08
N LEU A 301 14.43 -0.61 -24.48
CA LEU A 301 13.33 -1.54 -24.28
C LEU A 301 12.23 -1.21 -25.30
N ILE A 302 11.66 -2.25 -25.92
CA ILE A 302 10.45 -2.19 -26.73
C ILE A 302 9.40 -3.04 -26.02
N ASN A 303 8.21 -2.46 -25.79
CA ASN A 303 7.16 -3.06 -24.96
C ASN A 303 7.68 -3.50 -23.59
N PHE A 304 8.55 -2.67 -22.98
CA PHE A 304 9.21 -2.92 -21.70
C PHE A 304 10.09 -4.19 -21.66
N ARG A 305 10.50 -4.71 -22.82
CA ARG A 305 11.44 -5.83 -22.95
C ARG A 305 12.75 -5.36 -23.58
N PRO A 306 13.91 -5.84 -23.10
CA PRO A 306 15.20 -5.51 -23.71
C PRO A 306 15.24 -5.86 -25.19
N ASP A 307 15.45 -4.85 -26.03
CA ASP A 307 15.71 -4.97 -27.47
C ASP A 307 17.21 -4.85 -27.74
N THR A 308 17.85 -3.84 -27.14
CA THR A 308 19.30 -3.66 -27.18
C THR A 308 19.89 -3.57 -25.79
N LEU A 309 21.09 -4.12 -25.61
CA LEU A 309 21.89 -3.97 -24.40
C LEU A 309 23.34 -3.72 -24.79
N LEU A 310 23.83 -2.52 -24.50
CA LEU A 310 25.24 -2.17 -24.61
C LEU A 310 25.79 -2.01 -23.20
N LEU A 311 26.72 -2.90 -22.86
CA LEU A 311 27.42 -2.89 -21.58
C LEU A 311 28.91 -2.64 -21.84
N LYS A 312 29.44 -1.53 -21.32
CA LYS A 312 30.87 -1.24 -21.33
C LYS A 312 31.38 -1.39 -19.91
N VAL A 313 32.15 -2.44 -19.67
CA VAL A 313 32.70 -2.76 -18.35
C VAL A 313 34.21 -2.63 -18.41
N ASN A 314 34.77 -1.73 -17.62
CA ASN A 314 36.22 -1.59 -17.45
C ASN A 314 36.61 -1.93 -16.01
N HIS A 315 37.79 -2.50 -15.80
CA HIS A 315 38.36 -2.76 -14.45
C HIS A 315 37.49 -3.62 -13.52
N LEU A 316 36.67 -4.52 -14.07
CA LEU A 316 35.88 -5.44 -13.27
C LEU A 316 36.78 -6.41 -12.51
N SER A 317 36.63 -6.47 -11.19
CA SER A 317 37.26 -7.51 -10.38
C SER A 317 36.38 -8.75 -10.35
N MET A 318 36.85 -9.85 -10.94
CA MET A 318 36.11 -11.12 -10.92
C MET A 318 35.90 -11.63 -9.49
N LYS A 319 36.92 -11.50 -8.63
CA LYS A 319 36.83 -11.82 -7.20
C LYS A 319 35.70 -11.03 -6.52
N LYS A 320 35.60 -9.72 -6.77
CA LYS A 320 34.53 -8.89 -6.20
C LYS A 320 33.17 -9.19 -6.81
N LEU A 321 33.10 -9.52 -8.10
CA LEU A 321 31.83 -9.89 -8.74
C LEU A 321 31.29 -11.21 -8.16
N LEU A 322 32.12 -12.24 -8.00
CA LEU A 322 31.72 -13.47 -7.33
C LEU A 322 31.25 -13.20 -5.90
N PHE A 323 32.00 -12.39 -5.16
CA PHE A 323 31.61 -11.96 -3.81
C PHE A 323 30.24 -11.27 -3.80
N THR A 324 30.01 -10.30 -4.69
CA THR A 324 28.74 -9.58 -4.80
C THR A 324 27.60 -10.49 -5.19
N LEU A 325 27.83 -11.54 -5.99
CA LEU A 325 26.81 -12.53 -6.34
C LEU A 325 26.62 -13.62 -5.26
N GLY A 326 27.33 -13.54 -4.14
CA GLY A 326 27.31 -14.55 -3.08
C GLY A 326 27.88 -15.90 -3.51
N GLN A 327 28.70 -15.92 -4.57
CA GLN A 327 29.36 -17.12 -5.10
C GLN A 327 30.68 -17.38 -4.36
N PRO A 328 31.09 -18.65 -4.19
CA PRO A 328 32.39 -18.95 -3.61
C PRO A 328 33.52 -18.50 -4.54
N LEU A 329 34.68 -18.20 -3.96
CA LEU A 329 35.87 -17.87 -4.73
C LEU A 329 36.49 -19.15 -5.27
N TYR A 330 36.46 -19.33 -6.59
CA TYR A 330 36.94 -20.55 -7.23
C TYR A 330 38.46 -20.55 -7.49
N ALA A 331 39.17 -19.43 -7.27
CA ALA A 331 40.64 -19.34 -7.17
C ALA A 331 41.08 -17.92 -6.71
N ASP A 332 42.15 -17.83 -5.90
CA ASP A 332 42.99 -16.63 -5.77
C ASP A 332 44.06 -16.71 -6.87
N ALA A 333 43.88 -15.99 -7.97
CA ALA A 333 44.89 -15.80 -9.01
C ALA A 333 44.93 -14.33 -9.42
#